data_AF-A0A919V6C9-F1
#
_entry.id   AF-A0A919V6C9-F1
#
_cell.length_a   1.000
_cell.length_b   1.000
_cell.length_c   1.000
_cell.angle_alpha   90.00
_cell.angle_beta   90.00
_cell.angle_gamma   90.00
#
_symmetry.space_group_name_H-M   'P 1'
#
loop_
_entity.id
_entity.type
_entity.pdbx_description
1 polymer ?
#
loop_
_entity_poly.entity_id
_entity_poly.type
_entity_poly.pdbx_seq_one_letter_code
_entity_poly.pdbx_strand_id
1 'polypeptide(L)'
;MLSVSLDTLRVFLHVLAAAVWVGGQFTLAFLVPALRRAGDGVTKVAAQAFNRVAWPAFGVLALTGVWNVLTIGDTGPEYRTTLYVKLAFVVLSGLTAFLHTRAKTKGATAALGSLSGLTALATLFVGVMLG
;
A
#
# COMPACT_ATOMS: atom_id res chain seq x y z
N MET A 1 -4.33 -17.48 28.42
CA MET A 1 -4.20 -16.51 27.31
C MET A 1 -3.43 -17.17 26.19
N LEU A 2 -3.68 -16.81 24.93
CA LEU A 2 -2.86 -17.29 23.80
C LEU A 2 -1.44 -16.72 23.88
N SER A 3 -0.44 -17.47 23.40
CA SER A 3 0.96 -17.03 23.38
C SER A 3 1.24 -16.07 22.22
N VAL A 4 1.99 -15.00 22.47
CA VAL A 4 2.50 -14.12 21.42
C VAL A 4 3.77 -14.74 20.83
N SER A 5 3.80 -14.92 19.50
CA SER A 5 4.98 -15.39 18.77
C SER A 5 5.50 -14.34 17.78
N LEU A 6 6.70 -14.59 17.22
CA LEU A 6 7.25 -13.74 16.14
C LEU A 6 6.37 -13.78 14.89
N ASP A 7 5.73 -14.91 14.59
CA ASP A 7 4.79 -15.00 13.48
C ASP A 7 3.55 -14.13 13.73
N THR A 8 3.03 -14.12 14.97
CA THR A 8 1.93 -13.23 15.34
C THR A 8 2.32 -11.77 15.14
N LEU A 9 3.52 -11.37 15.58
CA LEU A 9 4.01 -10.01 15.43
C LEU A 9 4.22 -9.63 13.96
N ARG A 10 4.82 -10.53 13.16
CA ARG A 10 5.04 -10.33 11.71
C ARG A 10 3.72 -10.07 10.98
N VAL A 11 2.73 -10.95 11.18
CA VAL A 11 1.43 -10.85 10.52
C VAL A 11 0.68 -9.60 11.00
N PHE A 12 0.70 -9.31 12.30
CA PHE A 12 0.11 -8.09 12.84
C PHE A 12 0.69 -6.83 12.19
N LEU A 13 2.01 -6.72 12.12
CA LEU A 13 2.69 -5.59 11.49
C LEU A 13 2.38 -5.50 9.99
N HIS A 14 2.34 -6.64 9.29
CA HIS A 14 1.99 -6.68 7.86
C HIS A 14 0.57 -6.15 7.62
N VAL A 15 -0.40 -6.64 8.38
CA VAL A 15 -1.82 -6.25 8.25
C VAL A 15 -2.03 -4.79 8.63
N LEU A 16 -1.41 -4.33 9.74
CA LEU A 16 -1.47 -2.92 10.13
C LEU A 16 -0.88 -2.01 9.05
N ALA A 17 0.28 -2.36 8.52
CA ALA A 17 0.93 -1.61 7.46
C ALA A 17 0.11 -1.61 6.16
N ALA A 18 -0.50 -2.74 5.81
CA ALA A 18 -1.41 -2.85 4.66
C ALA A 18 -2.66 -1.97 4.85
N ALA A 19 -3.24 -1.95 6.05
CA ALA A 19 -4.40 -1.11 6.35
C ALA A 19 -4.08 0.39 6.23
N VAL A 20 -2.90 0.82 6.72
CA VAL A 20 -2.45 2.20 6.58
C VAL A 20 -2.16 2.56 5.12
N TRP A 21 -1.45 1.69 4.38
CA TRP A 21 -1.08 1.97 2.99
C TRP A 21 -2.28 1.95 2.05
N VAL A 22 -3.05 0.86 2.03
CA VAL A 22 -4.18 0.69 1.12
C VAL A 22 -5.35 1.55 1.59
N GLY A 23 -5.81 1.34 2.83
CA GLY A 23 -6.96 2.05 3.38
C GLY A 23 -6.76 3.56 3.42
N GLY A 24 -5.58 4.01 3.86
CA GLY A 24 -5.25 5.43 3.96
C GLY A 24 -5.30 6.17 2.62
N GLN A 25 -4.89 5.53 1.51
CA GLN A 25 -5.00 6.11 0.17
C GLN A 25 -6.46 6.39 -0.21
N PHE A 26 -7.36 5.42 -0.01
CA PHE A 26 -8.78 5.59 -0.29
C PHE A 26 -9.41 6.63 0.64
N THR A 27 -9.11 6.58 1.95
CA THR A 27 -9.60 7.58 2.91
C THR A 27 -9.18 8.98 2.48
N LEU A 28 -7.90 9.22 2.17
CA LEU A 28 -7.45 10.53 1.72
C LEU A 28 -8.12 10.94 0.41
N ALA A 29 -8.24 10.02 -0.57
CA ALA A 29 -8.88 10.29 -1.85
C ALA A 29 -10.34 10.77 -1.67
N PHE A 30 -11.10 10.14 -0.78
CA PHE A 30 -12.48 10.54 -0.48
C PHE A 30 -12.57 11.84 0.32
N LEU A 31 -11.53 12.21 1.07
CA LEU A 31 -11.48 13.50 1.77
C LEU A 31 -11.13 14.68 0.85
N VAL A 32 -10.54 14.46 -0.32
CA VAL A 32 -10.10 15.52 -1.24
C VAL A 32 -11.19 16.57 -1.54
N PRO A 33 -12.45 16.21 -1.87
CA PRO A 33 -13.49 17.21 -2.13
C PRO A 33 -13.76 18.13 -0.94
N ALA A 34 -13.77 17.60 0.28
CA ALA A 34 -13.96 18.38 1.51
C ALA A 34 -12.74 19.27 1.79
N LEU A 35 -11.53 18.72 1.65
CA LEU A 35 -10.27 19.45 1.85
C LEU A 35 -10.12 20.62 0.86
N ARG A 36 -10.63 20.48 -0.38
CA ARG A 36 -10.66 21.58 -1.36
C ARG A 36 -11.60 22.71 -0.95
N ARG A 37 -12.73 22.39 -0.30
CA ARG A 37 -13.68 23.40 0.20
C ARG A 37 -13.17 24.12 1.44
N ALA A 38 -12.29 23.48 2.21
CA ALA A 38 -11.73 24.04 3.44
C ALA A 38 -10.72 25.19 3.21
N GLY A 39 -10.16 25.31 2.00
CA GLY A 39 -9.28 26.41 1.61
C GLY A 39 -8.13 26.01 0.70
N ASP A 40 -7.49 27.02 0.12
CA ASP A 40 -6.36 26.83 -0.78
C ASP A 40 -5.15 26.21 -0.03
N GLY A 41 -4.47 25.27 -0.68
CA GLY A 41 -3.29 24.59 -0.12
C GLY A 41 -3.58 23.50 0.92
N VAL A 42 -4.79 23.42 1.49
CA VAL A 42 -5.16 22.44 2.53
C VAL A 42 -4.96 20.99 2.05
N THR A 43 -5.37 20.69 0.81
CA THR A 43 -5.18 19.35 0.21
C THR A 43 -3.70 18.96 0.15
N LYS A 44 -2.81 19.91 -0.16
CA LYS A 44 -1.36 19.65 -0.25
C LYS A 44 -0.76 19.35 1.12
N VAL A 45 -1.15 20.12 2.13
CA VAL A 45 -0.69 19.91 3.52
C VAL A 45 -1.14 18.54 4.03
N ALA A 46 -2.42 18.19 3.82
CA ALA A 46 -2.95 16.89 4.20
C ALA A 46 -2.23 15.72 3.50
N ALA A 47 -2.00 15.82 2.19
CA ALA A 47 -1.27 14.80 1.43
C ALA A 47 0.19 14.63 1.91
N GLN A 48 0.88 15.73 2.23
CA GLN A 48 2.23 15.69 2.78
C GLN A 48 2.27 15.05 4.17
N ALA A 49 1.30 15.37 5.03
CA ALA A 49 1.16 14.75 6.34
C ALA A 49 0.89 13.26 6.23
N PHE A 50 -0.03 12.85 5.35
CA PHE A 50 -0.31 11.45 5.05
C PHE A 50 0.95 10.71 4.59
N ASN A 51 1.73 11.27 3.67
CA ASN A 51 2.95 10.66 3.16
C ASN A 51 4.00 10.37 4.25
N ARG A 52 4.08 11.19 5.30
CA ARG A 52 4.99 10.93 6.45
C ARG A 52 4.64 9.66 7.21
N VAL A 53 3.40 9.19 7.12
CA VAL A 53 2.91 7.96 7.76
C VAL A 53 2.87 6.81 6.75
N ALA A 54 2.38 7.09 5.54
CA ALA A 54 2.19 6.09 4.49
C ALA A 54 3.50 5.47 4.02
N TRP A 55 4.56 6.26 3.81
CA TRP A 55 5.84 5.72 3.33
C TRP A 55 6.53 4.78 4.34
N PRO A 56 6.62 5.10 5.64
CA PRO A 56 7.06 4.14 6.65
C PRO A 56 6.19 2.88 6.69
N ALA A 57 4.86 3.01 6.59
CA ALA A 57 3.97 1.87 6.53
C ALA A 57 4.25 0.98 5.30
N PHE A 58 4.46 1.56 4.12
CA PHE A 58 4.88 0.79 2.94
C PHE A 58 6.21 0.07 3.15
N GLY A 59 7.18 0.72 3.81
CA GLY A 59 8.44 0.09 4.19
C GLY A 59 8.23 -1.13 5.09
N VAL A 60 7.43 -1.00 6.15
CA VAL A 60 7.08 -2.13 7.04
C VAL A 60 6.33 -3.23 6.26
N LEU A 61 5.40 -2.85 5.39
CA LEU A 61 4.63 -3.77 4.56
C LEU A 61 5.54 -4.59 3.63
N ALA A 62 6.51 -3.93 2.99
CA ALA A 62 7.47 -4.59 2.11
C ALA A 62 8.40 -5.52 2.89
N LEU A 63 8.96 -5.07 4.02
CA LEU A 63 9.85 -5.88 4.86
C LEU A 63 9.16 -7.13 5.41
N THR A 64 7.96 -6.96 5.97
CA THR A 64 7.16 -8.09 6.46
C THR A 64 6.65 -8.98 5.33
N GLY A 65 6.39 -8.43 4.15
CA GLY A 65 6.04 -9.20 2.94
C GLY A 65 7.19 -10.10 2.47
N VAL A 66 8.43 -9.58 2.46
CA VAL A 66 9.64 -10.39 2.21
C VAL A 66 9.77 -11.48 3.27
N TRP A 67 9.56 -11.14 4.55
CA TRP A 67 9.59 -12.13 5.63
C TRP A 67 8.55 -13.24 5.41
N ASN A 68 7.31 -12.93 5.03
CA ASN A 68 6.29 -13.94 4.72
C ASN A 68 6.75 -14.92 3.61
N VAL A 69 7.35 -14.40 2.53
CA VAL A 69 7.85 -15.23 1.42
C VAL A 69 8.96 -16.16 1.88
N LEU A 70 9.90 -15.65 2.69
CA LEU A 70 11.01 -16.44 3.21
C LEU A 70 10.56 -17.54 4.18
N THR A 71 9.40 -17.40 4.84
CA THR A 71 8.87 -18.41 5.75
C THR A 71 8.03 -19.50 5.10
N ILE A 72 7.39 -19.23 3.96
CA ILE A 72 6.43 -20.16 3.34
C ILE A 72 7.12 -21.28 2.53
N GLY A 73 8.33 -21.05 2.00
CA GLY A 73 9.06 -22.07 1.24
C GLY A 73 8.49 -22.36 -0.16
N ASP A 74 8.88 -23.49 -0.76
CA ASP A 74 8.40 -23.88 -2.10
C ASP A 74 6.93 -24.37 -2.05
N THR A 75 6.11 -23.80 -2.91
CA THR A 75 4.63 -23.85 -2.83
C THR A 75 3.97 -24.21 -4.16
N GLY A 76 4.73 -24.78 -5.09
CA GLY A 76 4.21 -25.24 -6.38
C GLY A 76 4.00 -24.10 -7.41
N PRO A 77 3.77 -24.45 -8.68
CA PRO A 77 3.77 -23.47 -9.78
C PRO A 77 2.67 -22.41 -9.70
N GLU A 78 1.46 -22.75 -9.24
CA GLU A 78 0.30 -21.86 -9.17
C GLU A 78 0.49 -20.78 -8.10
N TYR A 79 0.97 -21.17 -6.92
CA TYR A 79 1.28 -20.22 -5.85
C TYR A 79 2.38 -19.26 -6.30
N ARG A 80 3.47 -19.78 -6.89
CA ARG A 80 4.59 -18.96 -7.36
C ARG A 80 4.16 -17.94 -8.42
N THR A 81 3.28 -18.34 -9.34
CA THR A 81 2.70 -17.44 -10.34
C THR A 81 1.89 -16.32 -9.68
N THR A 82 1.01 -16.69 -8.74
CA THR A 82 0.20 -15.73 -7.96
C THR A 82 1.09 -14.76 -7.16
N LEU A 83 2.16 -15.26 -6.56
CA LEU A 83 3.14 -14.46 -5.83
C LEU A 83 3.85 -13.46 -6.75
N TYR A 84 4.29 -13.87 -7.94
CA TYR A 84 4.91 -12.96 -8.90
C TYR A 84 3.96 -11.85 -9.35
N VAL A 85 2.69 -12.17 -9.59
CA VAL A 85 1.65 -11.16 -9.89
C VAL A 85 1.49 -10.19 -8.72
N LYS A 86 1.42 -10.70 -7.49
CA LYS A 86 1.36 -9.85 -6.28
C LYS A 86 2.56 -8.90 -6.20
N LEU A 87 3.77 -9.41 -6.37
CA LEU A 87 4.99 -8.62 -6.29
C LEU A 87 5.05 -7.54 -7.38
N ALA A 88 4.58 -7.85 -8.60
CA ALA A 88 4.45 -6.85 -9.65
C ALA A 88 3.51 -5.70 -9.24
N PHE A 89 2.35 -6.02 -8.64
CA PHE A 89 1.44 -4.99 -8.13
C PHE A 89 2.01 -4.19 -6.96
N VAL A 90 2.78 -4.82 -6.05
CA VAL A 90 3.49 -4.11 -4.96
C VAL A 90 4.43 -3.05 -5.54
N VAL A 91 5.25 -3.44 -6.52
CA VAL A 91 6.21 -2.53 -7.17
C VAL A 91 5.47 -1.41 -7.90
N LEU A 92 4.42 -1.73 -8.65
CA LEU A 92 3.62 -0.72 -9.35
C LEU A 92 2.95 0.25 -8.38
N SER A 93 2.42 -0.22 -7.25
CA SER A 93 1.79 0.62 -6.24
C SER A 93 2.76 1.63 -5.65
N GLY A 94 3.94 1.17 -5.23
CA GLY A 94 5.00 2.04 -4.69
C GLY A 94 5.56 3.00 -5.73
N LEU A 95 5.87 2.52 -6.94
CA LEU A 95 6.43 3.36 -8.01
C LEU A 95 5.45 4.47 -8.44
N THR A 96 4.19 4.12 -8.62
CA THR A 96 3.18 5.10 -9.04
C THR A 96 2.81 6.07 -7.93
N ALA A 97 2.83 5.65 -6.66
CA ALA A 97 2.77 6.55 -5.51
C ALA A 97 3.92 7.56 -5.52
N PHE A 98 5.15 7.07 -5.72
CA PHE A 98 6.33 7.93 -5.78
C PHE A 98 6.23 8.95 -6.91
N LEU A 99 5.90 8.49 -8.12
CA LEU A 99 5.74 9.36 -9.28
C LEU A 99 4.58 10.35 -9.09
N HIS A 100 3.49 9.94 -8.44
CA HIS A 100 2.38 10.83 -8.07
C HIS A 100 2.88 12.01 -7.22
N THR A 101 3.76 11.78 -6.24
CA THR A 101 4.34 12.88 -5.43
C THR A 101 5.20 13.87 -6.22
N ARG A 102 5.68 13.47 -7.41
CA ARG A 102 6.51 14.30 -8.29
C ARG A 102 5.76 14.87 -9.49
N ALA A 103 4.49 14.52 -9.66
CA ALA A 103 3.68 14.97 -10.78
C ALA A 103 3.50 16.49 -10.76
N LYS A 104 3.64 17.13 -11.93
CA LYS A 104 3.51 18.58 -12.08
C LYS A 104 2.19 19.02 -12.74
N THR A 105 1.46 18.08 -13.34
CA THR A 105 0.19 18.34 -14.05
C THR A 105 -0.98 17.69 -13.33
N LYS A 106 -2.17 18.29 -13.46
CA LYS A 106 -3.41 17.75 -12.86
C LYS A 106 -3.73 16.35 -13.39
N GLY A 107 -3.56 16.13 -14.70
CA GLY A 107 -3.79 14.84 -15.35
C GLY A 107 -2.85 13.75 -14.84
N ALA A 108 -1.54 14.02 -14.79
CA ALA A 108 -0.57 13.05 -14.26
C ALA A 108 -0.81 12.76 -12.77
N THR A 109 -1.14 13.78 -11.98
CA THR A 109 -1.46 13.63 -10.56
C THR A 109 -2.65 12.67 -10.37
N ALA A 110 -3.73 12.88 -11.12
CA ALA A 110 -4.91 12.03 -11.06
C ALA A 110 -4.61 10.60 -11.52
N ALA A 111 -3.97 10.43 -12.67
CA ALA A 111 -3.67 9.11 -13.23
C ALA A 111 -2.76 8.27 -12.31
N LEU A 112 -1.66 8.85 -11.83
CA LEU A 112 -0.70 8.16 -10.97
C LEU A 112 -1.28 7.86 -9.58
N GLY A 113 -2.12 8.76 -9.05
CA GLY A 113 -2.81 8.52 -7.78
C GLY A 113 -3.81 7.36 -7.89
N SER A 114 -4.63 7.35 -8.94
CA SER A 114 -5.56 6.25 -9.22
C SER A 114 -4.84 4.93 -9.44
N LEU A 115 -3.76 4.93 -10.22
CA LEU A 115 -2.98 3.72 -10.49
C LEU A 115 -2.35 3.16 -9.21
N SER A 116 -1.85 4.02 -8.32
CA SER A 116 -1.30 3.61 -7.03
C SER A 116 -2.35 2.94 -6.15
N GLY A 117 -3.53 3.54 -6.02
CA GLY A 117 -4.62 2.97 -5.22
C GLY A 117 -5.18 1.67 -5.79
N LEU A 118 -5.36 1.58 -7.11
CA LEU A 118 -5.87 0.37 -7.76
C LEU A 118 -4.87 -0.80 -7.68
N THR A 119 -3.59 -0.53 -7.88
CA THR A 119 -2.55 -1.57 -7.73
C THR A 119 -2.31 -1.95 -6.27
N ALA A 120 -2.49 -1.03 -5.32
CA ALA A 120 -2.51 -1.35 -3.88
C ALA A 120 -3.69 -2.28 -3.53
N LEU A 121 -4.88 -1.99 -4.06
CA LEU A 121 -6.07 -2.82 -3.87
C LEU A 121 -5.91 -4.20 -4.52
N ALA A 122 -5.38 -4.26 -5.73
CA ALA A 122 -5.07 -5.53 -6.40
C ALA A 122 -4.02 -6.34 -5.62
N THR A 123 -2.98 -5.68 -5.08
CA THR A 123 -1.99 -6.31 -4.20
C THR A 123 -2.64 -6.94 -2.97
N LEU A 124 -3.59 -6.24 -2.34
CA LEU A 124 -4.34 -6.75 -1.19
C LEU A 124 -5.16 -7.99 -1.60
N PHE A 125 -5.94 -7.89 -2.68
CA PHE A 125 -6.78 -8.99 -3.16
C PHE A 125 -5.97 -10.25 -3.51
N VAL A 126 -4.93 -10.10 -4.34
CA VAL A 126 -4.03 -11.21 -4.69
C VAL A 126 -3.29 -11.72 -3.45
N GLY A 127 -3.02 -10.84 -2.48
CA GLY A 127 -2.46 -11.22 -1.19
C GLY A 127 -3.35 -12.18 -0.42
N VAL A 128 -4.66 -11.94 -0.37
CA VAL A 128 -5.64 -12.83 0.28
C VAL A 128 -5.69 -14.21 -0.41
N MET A 129 -5.46 -14.28 -1.72
CA MET A 129 -5.41 -15.56 -2.45
C MET A 129 -4.24 -16.45 -2.01
N LEU A 130 -3.19 -15.90 -1.40
CA LEU A 130 -2.00 -16.64 -0.98
C LEU A 130 -2.11 -17.20 0.46
N GLY A 131 -3.20 -16.92 1.17
CA GLY A 131 -3.35 -17.25 2.61
C GLY A 131 -2.55 -16.32 3.50
#